data_AF-A0A524QNH3-F1
#
_entry.id   AF-A0A524QNH3-F1
#
_cell.length_a   1.000
_cell.length_b   1.000
_cell.length_c   1.000
_cell.angle_alpha   90.00
_cell.angle_beta   90.00
_cell.angle_gamma   90.00
#
_symmetry.space_group_name_H-M   'P 1'
#
loop_
_entity.id
_entity.type
_entity.pdbx_description
1 polymer ?
#
loop_
_entity_poly.entity_id
_entity_poly.type
_entity_poly.pdbx_seq_one_letter_code
_entity_poly.pdbx_strand_id
1 'polypeptide(L)' 'MRVREALIAALILVPSATAAELRPAAMAHGFEFTSIEGDPLSMATFKGKAVLVVNTASRCGFTHQYGDLQAVWER' A
#
# COMPACT_ATOMS: atom_id res chain seq x y z
N MET A 1 47.50 -9.70 -43.12
CA MET A 1 46.09 -9.25 -42.94
C MET A 1 45.54 -10.03 -41.76
N ARG A 2 45.21 -9.49 -40.59
CA ARG A 2 44.52 -8.23 -40.22
C ARG A 2 45.14 -7.79 -38.88
N VAL A 3 45.83 -6.64 -38.78
CA VAL A 3 45.27 -5.28 -38.63
C VAL A 3 44.39 -5.16 -37.39
N ARG A 4 45.01 -4.62 -36.33
CA ARG A 4 44.52 -3.55 -35.42
C ARG A 4 43.38 -3.90 -34.46
N GLU A 5 43.64 -3.85 -33.16
CA GLU A 5 43.50 -2.63 -32.34
C GLU A 5 42.10 -2.03 -32.41
N ALA A 6 41.35 -2.22 -31.33
CA ALA A 6 40.20 -1.44 -30.87
C ALA A 6 39.46 -2.34 -29.85
N LEU A 7 39.01 -1.90 -28.70
CA LEU A 7 38.95 -0.58 -28.10
C LEU A 7 38.53 -0.86 -26.65
N ILE A 8 39.24 -0.24 -25.71
CA ILE A 8 38.64 0.63 -24.69
C ILE A 8 37.37 0.10 -24.00
N ALA A 9 37.56 -0.24 -22.72
CA ALA A 9 36.66 0.08 -21.62
C ALA A 9 35.30 0.70 -22.00
N ALA A 10 34.28 -0.13 -22.23
CA ALA A 10 32.90 0.31 -22.17
C ALA A 10 32.45 0.35 -20.70
N LEU A 11 33.01 1.31 -19.97
CA LEU A 11 32.40 1.91 -18.78
C LEU A 11 31.16 2.65 -19.27
N ILE A 12 30.04 1.95 -19.45
CA ILE A 12 28.76 2.58 -19.79
C ILE A 12 27.71 2.17 -18.77
N LEU A 13 27.57 3.09 -17.82
CA LEU A 13 26.33 3.50 -17.18
C LEU A 13 25.47 2.37 -16.60
N VAL A 14 25.86 1.91 -15.41
CA VAL A 14 24.87 1.40 -14.46
C VAL A 14 23.82 2.51 -14.32
N PRO A 15 22.55 2.30 -14.73
CA PRO A 15 21.52 3.26 -14.40
C PRO A 15 21.50 3.30 -12.88
N SER A 16 21.79 4.49 -12.33
CA SER A 16 21.63 4.74 -10.90
C SER A 16 20.29 4.15 -10.52
N ALA A 17 20.29 3.23 -9.54
CA ALA A 17 19.08 2.82 -8.87
C ALA A 17 18.32 4.11 -8.58
N THR A 18 17.19 4.31 -9.27
CA THR A 18 16.30 5.41 -8.96
C THR A 18 16.07 5.29 -7.48
N ALA A 19 16.48 6.33 -6.74
CA ALA A 19 16.28 6.41 -5.31
C ALA A 19 14.86 5.90 -5.08
N ALA A 20 14.73 4.78 -4.37
CA ALA A 20 13.44 4.19 -4.05
C ALA A 20 12.58 5.37 -3.62
N GLU A 21 11.54 5.68 -4.40
CA GLU A 21 10.76 6.88 -4.15
C GLU A 21 10.41 6.83 -2.67
N LEU A 22 10.86 7.82 -1.90
CA LEU A 22 10.26 8.10 -0.62
C LEU A 22 8.82 8.48 -0.97
N ARG A 23 7.95 7.48 -1.14
CA ARG A 23 6.52 7.66 -1.13
C ARG A 23 6.31 8.30 0.24
N PRO A 24 5.90 9.58 0.31
CA PRO A 24 5.55 10.19 1.58
C PRO A 24 4.68 9.18 2.30
N ALA A 25 5.00 8.86 3.57
CA ALA A 25 4.27 7.84 4.35
C ALA A 25 2.79 7.97 3.99
N ALA A 26 2.28 6.98 3.25
CA ALA A 26 1.03 7.16 2.53
C ALA A 26 -0.03 7.49 3.58
N MET A 27 -0.59 8.70 3.50
CA MET A 27 -1.64 9.10 4.43
C MET A 27 -2.77 8.08 4.30
N ALA A 28 -3.33 7.63 5.41
CA ALA A 28 -4.38 6.60 5.41
C ALA A 28 -5.51 6.91 4.41
N HIS A 29 -5.81 8.20 4.21
CA HIS A 29 -6.83 8.69 3.26
C HIS A 29 -6.47 8.60 1.76
N GLY A 30 -5.24 8.22 1.42
CA GLY A 30 -4.79 7.98 0.05
C GLY A 30 -4.99 6.53 -0.42
N PHE A 31 -5.47 5.65 0.47
CA PHE A 31 -5.76 4.26 0.12
C PHE A 31 -7.17 4.07 -0.43
N GLU A 32 -7.34 3.00 -1.19
CA GLU A 32 -8.61 2.51 -1.70
C GLU A 32 -8.68 1.00 -1.42
N PHE A 33 -9.86 0.54 -1.03
CA PHE A 33 -10.15 -0.87 -0.80
C PHE A 33 -11.30 -1.32 -1.71
N THR A 34 -11.46 -2.62 -1.86
CA THR A 34 -12.69 -3.21 -2.41
C THR A 34 -13.67 -3.43 -1.25
N SER A 35 -14.88 -2.89 -1.37
CA SER A 35 -15.97 -3.12 -0.39
C SER A 35 -16.46 -4.57 -0.42
N ILE A 36 -17.29 -4.94 0.56
CA ILE A 36 -17.88 -6.29 0.61
C ILE A 36 -18.87 -6.54 -0.53
N GLU A 37 -19.45 -5.47 -1.09
CA GLU A 37 -20.29 -5.49 -2.30
C GLU A 37 -19.48 -5.57 -3.60
N GLY A 38 -18.16 -5.34 -3.55
CA GLY A 38 -17.26 -5.39 -4.70
C GLY A 38 -16.91 -4.04 -5.32
N ASP A 39 -17.54 -2.95 -4.88
CA ASP A 39 -17.27 -1.59 -5.38
C ASP A 39 -16.04 -0.94 -4.71
N PRO A 40 -15.41 0.06 -5.35
CA PRO A 40 -14.34 0.86 -4.74
C PRO A 40 -14.75 1.61 -3.46
N LEU A 41 -13.97 1.45 -2.39
CA LEU A 41 -14.09 2.17 -1.13
C LEU A 41 -12.88 3.08 -0.92
N SER A 42 -13.03 4.36 -1.24
CA SER A 42 -11.97 5.36 -1.04
C SER A 42 -11.85 5.78 0.44
N MET A 43 -10.63 5.72 1.00
CA MET A 43 -10.35 6.23 2.34
C MET A 43 -10.39 7.76 2.45
N ALA A 44 -10.45 8.47 1.32
CA ALA A 44 -10.62 9.92 1.30
C ALA A 44 -11.96 10.37 1.90
N THR A 45 -13.01 9.53 1.80
CA THR A 45 -14.35 9.79 2.36
C THR A 45 -14.35 9.91 3.88
N PHE A 46 -13.34 9.36 4.55
CA PHE A 46 -13.20 9.40 6.00
C PHE A 46 -12.26 10.52 6.51
N LYS A 47 -11.83 11.44 5.64
CA LYS A 47 -10.99 12.58 6.05
C LYS A 47 -11.66 13.39 7.16
N GLY A 48 -10.88 13.73 8.18
CA GLY A 48 -11.36 14.49 9.34
C GLY A 48 -12.21 13.70 10.33
N LYS A 49 -12.37 12.39 10.12
CA LYS A 49 -13.04 11.48 11.07
C LYS A 49 -12.02 10.63 11.80
N ALA A 50 -12.30 10.27 13.05
CA ALA A 50 -11.62 9.16 13.70
C ALA A 50 -12.02 7.86 13.00
N VAL A 51 -11.06 7.03 12.63
CA VAL A 51 -11.28 5.76 11.92
C VAL A 51 -10.58 4.64 12.67
N LEU A 52 -11.33 3.59 13.01
CA LEU A 52 -10.81 2.34 13.55
C LEU A 52 -10.83 1.27 12.45
N VAL A 53 -9.64 0.78 12.07
CA VAL A 53 -9.51 -0.29 11.08
C VAL A 53 -9.27 -1.61 11.79
N VAL A 54 -10.08 -2.63 11.52
CA VAL A 54 -10.01 -3.93 12.17
C VAL A 54 -9.97 -5.04 11.12
N ASN A 55 -8.95 -5.91 11.17
CA ASN A 55 -8.98 -7.15 10.42
C ASN A 55 -9.91 -8.15 11.14
N THR A 56 -10.86 -8.73 10.42
CA THR A 56 -11.84 -9.65 10.99
C THR A 56 -11.78 -11.02 10.32
N ALA A 57 -12.25 -12.05 11.01
CA ALA A 57 -12.35 -13.41 10.49
C ALA A 57 -13.56 -14.12 11.11
N SER A 58 -14.39 -14.77 10.30
CA SER A 58 -15.66 -15.37 10.75
C SER A 58 -15.48 -16.61 11.63
N ARG A 59 -14.38 -17.35 11.45
CA ARG A 59 -14.08 -18.60 12.17
C ARG A 59 -12.87 -18.46 13.09
N CYS A 60 -12.81 -17.36 13.84
CA CYS A 60 -11.76 -17.08 14.81
C CYS A 60 -12.32 -17.16 16.24
N GLY A 61 -11.48 -17.48 17.23
CA GLY A 61 -11.89 -17.43 18.64
C GLY A 61 -12.33 -16.02 19.08
N PHE A 62 -11.89 -14.99 18.37
CA PHE A 62 -12.27 -13.61 18.61
C PHE A 62 -13.52 -13.15 17.85
N THR A 63 -14.25 -14.02 17.13
CA THR A 63 -15.46 -13.60 16.38
C THR A 63 -16.50 -12.91 17.28
N HIS A 64 -16.57 -13.22 18.57
CA HIS A 64 -17.47 -12.54 19.51
C HIS A 64 -17.23 -11.01 19.60
N GLN A 65 -16.05 -10.52 19.22
CA GLN A 65 -15.71 -9.10 19.23
C GLN A 65 -16.59 -8.24 18.32
N TYR A 66 -17.29 -8.83 17.33
CA TYR A 66 -18.19 -8.07 16.44
C TYR A 66 -19.27 -7.31 17.23
N GLY A 67 -19.79 -7.89 18.31
CA GLY A 67 -20.80 -7.24 19.14
C GLY A 67 -20.27 -5.96 19.81
N ASP A 68 -19.05 -6.03 20.34
CA ASP A 68 -18.41 -4.87 20.99
C ASP A 68 -18.03 -3.80 19.97
N LEU A 69 -17.56 -4.20 18.77
CA LEU A 69 -17.27 -3.27 17.68
C LEU A 69 -18.53 -2.53 17.22
N GLN A 70 -19.66 -3.23 17.12
CA GLN A 70 -20.96 -2.62 16.82
C GLN A 70 -21.36 -1.61 17.91
N ALA A 71 -21.20 -1.97 19.19
CA ALA A 71 -21.52 -1.09 20.30
C ALA A 71 -20.66 0.18 20.33
N VAL A 72 -19.42 0.14 19.84
CA VAL A 72 -18.59 1.35 19.67
C VAL A 72 -19.08 2.20 18.51
N TRP A 73 -19.53 1.59 17.41
CA TRP A 73 -20.02 2.30 16.22
C TRP A 73 -21.37 2.99 16.44
N GLU A 74 -22.26 2.41 17.24
CA GLU A 74 -23.60 2.95 17.52
C GLU A 74 -23.63 4.10 18.53
N ARG A 75 -22.51 4.36 19.21
CA ARG A 75 -22.37 5.46 20.18
C ARG A 75 -21.98 6.77 19.50
#